data_AF-A0A0Q4XG74-F1
#
_entry.id   AF-A0A0Q4XG74-F1
#
_cell.length_a   1.000
_cell.length_b   1.000
_cell.length_c   1.000
_cell.angle_alpha   90.00
_cell.angle_beta   90.00
_cell.angle_gamma   90.00
#
_symmetry.space_group_name_H-M   'P 1'
#
loop_
_entity.id
_entity.type
_entity.pdbx_description
1 polymer ?
#
loop_
_entity_poly.entity_id
_entity_poly.type
_entity_poly.pdbx_seq_one_letter_code
_entity_poly.pdbx_strand_id
1 'polypeptide(L)'
;MVTTDERVAKFAETRRLKADAAKVLGLVIEHHDRTGQSLELDGFALAKATGLDFDRVHAIRSELLGAQVLRVRSGNIWGREGLVPGDNFR
;
A
#
# COMPACT_ATOMS: atom_id res chain seq x y z
N MET A 1 14.60 1.21 -17.29
CA MET A 1 14.16 1.75 -15.98
C MET A 1 12.93 0.94 -15.60
N VAL A 2 12.90 0.33 -14.41
CA VAL A 2 11.76 -0.50 -13.99
C VAL A 2 10.71 0.44 -13.38
N THR A 3 9.46 0.34 -13.85
CA THR A 3 8.33 1.13 -13.35
C THR A 3 7.82 0.59 -12.01
N THR A 4 7.07 1.42 -11.27
CA THR A 4 6.42 1.00 -10.02
C THR A 4 5.49 -0.19 -10.25
N ASP A 5 4.72 -0.18 -11.35
CA ASP A 5 3.81 -1.28 -11.71
C ASP A 5 4.56 -2.59 -11.97
N GLU A 6 5.69 -2.55 -12.68
CA GLU A 6 6.52 -3.74 -12.90
C GLU A 6 7.11 -4.30 -11.59
N ARG A 7 7.52 -3.43 -10.67
CA ARG A 7 8.00 -3.84 -9.34
C ARG A 7 6.89 -4.51 -8.53
N VAL A 8 5.70 -3.91 -8.50
CA VAL A 8 4.54 -4.42 -7.77
C VAL A 8 4.05 -5.73 -8.37
N ALA A 9 3.99 -5.84 -9.71
CA ALA A 9 3.59 -7.06 -10.39
C ALA A 9 4.56 -8.21 -10.11
N LYS A 10 5.87 -7.98 -10.24
CA LYS A 10 6.89 -8.99 -9.94
C LYS A 10 6.85 -9.42 -8.47
N PHE A 11 6.64 -8.48 -7.56
CA PHE A 11 6.50 -8.77 -6.14
C PHE A 11 5.24 -9.59 -5.85
N ALA A 12 4.11 -9.19 -6.43
CA ALA A 12 2.83 -9.87 -6.29
C ALA A 12 2.90 -11.31 -6.81
N GLU A 13 3.56 -11.55 -7.94
CA GLU A 13 3.81 -12.89 -8.46
C GLU A 13 4.66 -13.72 -7.48
N THR A 14 5.80 -13.17 -7.04
CA THR A 14 6.75 -13.86 -6.15
C THR A 14 6.11 -14.24 -4.81
N ARG A 15 5.26 -13.36 -4.26
CA ARG A 15 4.59 -13.55 -2.96
C ARG A 15 3.19 -14.13 -3.09
N ARG A 16 2.72 -14.41 -4.31
CA ARG A 16 1.36 -14.88 -4.62
C ARG A 16 0.28 -13.96 -4.02
N LEU A 17 0.50 -12.64 -4.07
CA LEU A 17 -0.50 -11.67 -3.64
C LEU A 17 -1.72 -11.74 -4.55
N LYS A 18 -2.91 -11.62 -3.96
CA LYS A 18 -4.15 -11.49 -4.71
C LYS A 18 -4.17 -10.15 -5.45
N ALA A 19 -4.89 -10.10 -6.58
CA ALA A 19 -4.97 -8.89 -7.42
C ALA A 19 -5.37 -7.63 -6.63
N ASP A 20 -6.33 -7.75 -5.70
CA ASP A 20 -6.75 -6.62 -4.85
C ASP A 20 -5.63 -6.13 -3.93
N ALA A 21 -4.83 -7.05 -3.37
CA ALA A 21 -3.70 -6.70 -2.53
C ALA A 21 -2.59 -6.01 -3.32
N ALA A 22 -2.36 -6.45 -4.56
CA ALA A 22 -1.46 -5.78 -5.49
C ALA A 22 -1.94 -4.35 -5.84
N LYS A 23 -3.25 -4.13 -6.00
CA LYS A 23 -3.82 -2.78 -6.22
C LYS A 23 -3.58 -1.84 -5.03
N VAL A 24 -3.90 -2.30 -3.81
CA VAL A 24 -3.66 -1.50 -2.59
C VAL A 24 -2.18 -1.20 -2.41
N LEU A 25 -1.32 -2.21 -2.63
CA LEU A 25 0.12 -2.04 -2.57
C LEU A 25 0.60 -1.01 -3.60
N GLY A 26 0.22 -1.17 -4.87
CA GLY A 26 0.63 -0.26 -5.95
C GLY A 26 0.34 1.20 -5.66
N LEU A 27 -0.85 1.50 -5.12
CA LEU A 27 -1.24 2.86 -4.75
C LEU A 27 -0.33 3.47 -3.68
N VAL A 28 0.07 2.69 -2.67
CA VAL A 28 1.00 3.14 -1.63
C VAL A 28 2.40 3.38 -2.20
N ILE A 29 2.90 2.44 -3.02
CA ILE A 29 4.26 2.54 -3.59
C ILE A 29 4.33 3.72 -4.56
N GLU A 30 3.35 3.87 -5.45
CA GLU A 30 3.30 4.98 -6.41
C GLU A 30 3.25 6.33 -5.71
N HIS A 31 2.41 6.46 -4.67
CA HIS A 31 2.36 7.69 -3.87
C HIS A 31 3.72 7.98 -3.24
N HIS A 32 4.31 7.00 -2.56
CA HIS A 32 5.57 7.17 -1.86
C HIS A 32 6.75 7.44 -2.81
N ASP A 33 6.83 6.76 -3.94
CA ASP A 33 7.87 7.00 -4.96
C ASP A 33 7.75 8.40 -5.57
N ARG A 34 6.52 8.92 -5.74
CA ARG A 34 6.28 10.26 -6.29
C ARG A 34 6.52 11.39 -5.30
N THR A 35 6.17 11.22 -4.03
CA THR A 35 6.14 12.32 -3.04
C THR A 35 7.17 12.17 -1.91
N GLY A 36 7.70 10.97 -1.70
CA GLY A 36 8.49 10.62 -0.51
C GLY A 36 7.69 10.64 0.80
N GLN A 37 6.37 10.77 0.74
CA GLN A 37 5.48 10.86 1.91
C GLN A 37 4.70 9.57 2.13
N SER A 38 4.16 9.43 3.34
CA SER A 38 3.20 8.38 3.66
C SER A 38 1.84 8.68 2.99
N LEU A 39 1.16 7.62 2.58
CA LEU A 39 -0.19 7.73 2.07
C LEU A 39 -1.18 7.85 3.23
N GLU A 40 -1.69 9.06 3.46
CA GLU A 40 -2.63 9.40 4.53
C GLU A 40 -4.11 9.18 4.14
N LEU A 41 -4.42 8.06 3.49
CA LEU A 41 -5.82 7.71 3.18
C LEU A 41 -6.42 6.88 4.32
N ASP A 42 -7.59 7.28 4.79
CA ASP A 42 -8.42 6.42 5.62
C ASP A 42 -8.97 5.23 4.80
N GLY A 43 -9.57 4.26 5.49
CA GLY A 43 -10.07 3.04 4.83
C GLY A 43 -11.14 3.30 3.76
N PHE A 44 -11.97 4.35 3.91
CA PHE A 44 -13.00 4.69 2.93
C PHE A 44 -12.41 5.36 1.68
N ALA A 45 -11.44 6.25 1.86
CA ALA A 45 -10.74 6.88 0.76
C ALA A 45 -9.93 5.85 -0.04
N LEU A 46 -9.32 4.88 0.65
CA LEU A 46 -8.57 3.80 0.01
C LEU A 46 -9.50 2.81 -0.74
N ALA A 47 -10.66 2.49 -0.16
CA ALA A 47 -11.73 1.74 -0.83
C ALA A 47 -12.19 2.42 -2.13
N LYS A 48 -12.48 3.72 -2.06
CA LYS A 48 -12.86 4.51 -3.25
C LYS A 48 -11.76 4.53 -4.31
N ALA A 49 -10.51 4.70 -3.91
CA ALA A 49 -9.39 4.79 -4.86
C ALA A 49 -9.06 3.44 -5.53
N THR A 50 -9.35 2.32 -4.87
CA THR A 50 -9.10 0.98 -5.41
C THR A 50 -10.32 0.33 -6.06
N GLY A 51 -11.51 0.90 -5.87
CA GLY A 51 -12.77 0.32 -6.32
C GLY A 51 -13.20 -0.91 -5.52
N LEU A 52 -12.67 -1.07 -4.30
CA LEU A 52 -12.97 -2.18 -3.39
C LEU A 52 -13.92 -1.70 -2.30
N ASP A 53 -14.63 -2.64 -1.65
CA ASP A 53 -15.39 -2.31 -0.45
C ASP A 53 -14.48 -2.10 0.78
N PHE A 54 -15.02 -1.45 1.80
CA PHE A 54 -14.27 -1.09 3.01
C PHE A 54 -13.71 -2.30 3.74
N ASP A 55 -14.51 -3.35 3.93
CA ASP A 55 -14.09 -4.55 4.68
C ASP A 55 -12.95 -5.27 3.94
N ARG A 56 -13.05 -5.33 2.60
CA ARG A 56 -12.02 -5.89 1.74
C ARG A 56 -10.71 -5.12 1.85
N VAL A 57 -10.76 -3.78 1.79
CA VAL A 57 -9.57 -2.94 1.98
C VAL A 57 -9.00 -3.09 3.38
N HIS A 58 -9.85 -3.14 4.40
CA HIS A 58 -9.40 -3.29 5.78
C HIS A 58 -8.67 -4.63 5.99
N ALA A 59 -9.21 -5.73 5.45
CA ALA A 59 -8.58 -7.04 5.49
C ALA A 59 -7.23 -7.04 4.76
N ILE A 60 -7.17 -6.47 3.55
CA ILE A 60 -5.92 -6.37 2.76
C ILE A 60 -4.88 -5.53 3.48
N ARG A 61 -5.28 -4.38 4.06
CA ARG A 61 -4.36 -3.52 4.82
C ARG A 61 -3.75 -4.30 5.98
N SER A 62 -4.57 -5.02 6.73
CA SER A 62 -4.12 -5.86 7.85
C SER A 62 -3.19 -6.98 7.38
N GLU A 63 -3.50 -7.64 6.26
CA GLU A 63 -2.63 -8.67 5.66
C GLU A 63 -1.25 -8.10 5.27
N LEU A 64 -1.22 -6.98 4.55
CA LEU A 64 0.02 -6.36 4.10
C LEU A 64 0.86 -5.78 5.24
N LEU A 65 0.23 -5.26 6.29
CA LEU A 65 0.90 -4.82 7.52
C LEU A 65 1.48 -6.01 8.30
N GLY A 66 0.70 -7.08 8.48
CA GLY A 66 1.13 -8.30 9.15
C GLY A 66 2.31 -8.98 8.44
N ALA A 67 2.31 -8.93 7.10
CA ALA A 67 3.41 -9.41 6.28
C ALA A 67 4.59 -8.44 6.18
N GLN A 68 4.55 -7.28 6.86
CA GLN A 68 5.55 -6.21 6.79
C GLN A 68 5.85 -5.72 5.36
N VAL A 69 4.91 -5.90 4.44
CA VAL A 69 4.94 -5.39 3.06
C VAL A 69 4.57 -3.91 3.06
N LEU A 70 3.69 -3.51 3.98
CA LEU A 70 3.41 -2.12 4.32
C LEU A 70 3.84 -1.83 5.75
N ARG A 71 4.04 -0.55 6.06
CA ARG A 71 4.25 -0.04 7.41
C ARG A 71 3.43 1.20 7.66
N VAL A 72 3.15 1.45 8.93
CA VAL A 72 2.59 2.71 9.39
C VAL A 72 3.75 3.65 9.73
N ARG A 73 3.71 4.87 9.20
CA ARG A 73 4.63 5.94 9.57
C ARG A 73 3.81 7.17 9.93
N SER A 74 4.10 7.76 11.08
CA SER A 74 3.57 9.08 11.42
C SER A 74 4.10 10.10 10.40
N GLY A 75 3.18 10.78 9.73
CA GLY A 75 3.48 11.88 8.82
C GLY A 75 4.09 13.07 9.58
N ASN A 76 4.70 13.98 8.82
CA ASN A 76 5.36 15.17 9.36
C ASN A 76 4.39 16.19 9.97
N ILE A 77 3.07 15.98 9.81
CA ILE A 77 2.02 16.88 10.29
C ILE A 77 1.23 16.13 11.37
N TRP A 78 1.46 16.50 12.63
CA TRP A 78 0.57 16.32 13.79
C TRP A 78 -0.34 15.08 13.74
N GLY A 79 0.21 13.91 14.07
CA GLY A 79 -0.59 12.74 14.45
C GLY A 79 -1.31 12.00 13.31
N ARG A 80 -1.08 12.36 12.03
CA ARG A 80 -1.60 11.57 10.92
C ARG A 80 -0.70 10.37 10.64
N GLU A 81 -1.24 9.18 10.82
CA GLU A 81 -0.60 7.93 10.43
C GLU A 81 -0.91 7.64 8.96
N GLY A 82 0.11 7.27 8.19
CA GLY A 82 -0.04 6.89 6.80
C GLY A 82 0.71 5.62 6.45
N LEU A 83 0.38 5.05 5.28
CA LEU A 83 0.99 3.82 4.78
C LEU A 83 2.25 4.14 3.97
N VAL A 84 3.32 3.38 4.20
CA VAL A 84 4.57 3.41 3.42
C VAL A 84 4.98 2.00 3.01
N PRO A 85 5.85 1.85 1.98
CA PRO A 85 6.48 0.58 1.68
C PRO A 85 7.18 0.00 2.92
N GLY A 86 6.96 -1.27 3.20
CA GLY A 86 7.62 -2.02 4.27
C GLY A 86 8.91 -2.68 3.82
N ASP A 87 9.69 -3.22 4.77
CA ASP A 87 10.99 -3.83 4.46
C ASP A 87 10.86 -5.05 3.54
N ASN A 88 9.75 -5.77 3.60
CA ASN A 88 9.56 -6.94 2.75
C ASN A 88 9.24 -6.60 1.30
N PHE A 89 9.00 -5.32 0.96
CA PHE A 89 8.79 -4.85 -0.42
C PHE A 89 10.05 -4.22 -1.05
N ARG A 90 11.12 -4.05 -0.27
CA ARG A 90 12.29 -3.26 -0.67
C ARG A 90 13.03 -3.81 -1.89
#